data_AF-A0A972VE93-F1
#
_entry.id   AF-A0A972VE93-F1
#
_cell.length_a   1.000
_cell.length_b   1.000
_cell.length_c   1.000
_cell.angle_alpha   90.00
_cell.angle_beta   90.00
_cell.angle_gamma   90.00
#
_symmetry.space_group_name_H-M   'P 1'
#
loop_
_entity.id
_entity.type
_entity.pdbx_description
1 polymer ?
#
loop_
_entity_poly.entity_id
_entity_poly.type
_entity_poly.pdbx_seq_one_letter_code
_entity_poly.pdbx_strand_id
1 'polypeptide(L)'
;MSQDKRIEQAFEIARQQYAELGVDVDQAMAQLATVPISMHCWQGDDVGGFETVGAELSGGGIQATGNYPGKARTIDELRSDIEQSLSMIPGDHRLNLHASYLDNGGTFVDRNEIDITHFQSWIDWAKANDLGMDFNGTFFSHAKAADGFTLSHADKGI
;
A
#
# COMPACT_ATOMS: atom_id res chain seq x y z
N MET A 1 14.82 -26.06 -27.27
CA MET A 1 13.53 -25.95 -26.53
C MET A 1 13.29 -24.49 -26.22
N SER A 2 12.05 -23.99 -26.36
CA SER A 2 11.70 -22.63 -25.94
C SER A 2 11.83 -22.48 -24.42
N GLN A 3 11.89 -21.24 -23.94
CA GLN A 3 11.90 -20.94 -22.51
C GLN A 3 10.66 -21.50 -21.82
N ASP A 4 9.47 -21.32 -22.41
CA ASP A 4 8.20 -21.79 -21.86
C ASP A 4 8.18 -23.31 -21.68
N LYS A 5 8.65 -24.07 -22.68
CA LYS A 5 8.76 -25.53 -22.59
C LYS A 5 9.70 -25.99 -21.47
N ARG A 6 10.75 -25.21 -21.15
CA ARG A 6 11.63 -25.51 -20.02
C ARG A 6 10.94 -25.24 -18.68
N ILE A 7 10.15 -24.17 -18.58
CA ILE A 7 9.39 -23.83 -17.38
C ILE A 7 8.31 -24.88 -17.12
N GLU A 8 7.53 -25.25 -18.13
CA GLU A 8 6.49 -26.29 -18.03
C GLU A 8 7.07 -27.63 -17.59
N GLN A 9 8.18 -28.06 -18.19
CA GLN A 9 8.84 -29.31 -17.80
C GLN A 9 9.37 -29.27 -16.37
N ALA A 10 9.97 -28.15 -15.95
CA ALA A 10 10.44 -27.99 -14.58
C ALA A 10 9.28 -28.01 -13.58
N PHE A 11 8.15 -27.37 -13.92
CA PHE A 11 6.95 -27.38 -13.09
C PHE A 11 6.37 -28.79 -12.94
N GLU A 12 6.26 -29.56 -14.02
CA GLU A 12 5.75 -30.94 -13.95
C GLU A 12 6.64 -31.86 -13.11
N ILE A 13 7.96 -31.70 -13.20
CA ILE A 13 8.90 -32.44 -12.33
C ILE A 13 8.67 -32.07 -10.86
N ALA A 14 8.55 -30.78 -10.54
CA ALA A 14 8.29 -30.33 -9.17
C ALA A 14 6.94 -30.84 -8.65
N ARG A 15 5.89 -30.78 -9.48
CA ARG A 15 4.55 -31.29 -9.16
C ARG A 15 4.57 -32.77 -8.77
N GLN A 16 5.31 -33.60 -9.50
CA GLN A 16 5.50 -35.02 -9.18
C GLN A 16 6.22 -35.22 -7.84
N GLN A 17 7.29 -34.45 -7.58
CA GLN A 17 8.04 -34.52 -6.33
C GLN A 17 7.19 -34.15 -5.11
N TYR A 18 6.34 -33.12 -5.23
CA TYR A 18 5.40 -32.75 -4.16
C TYR A 18 4.29 -33.78 -3.96
N ALA A 19 3.83 -34.43 -5.03
CA ALA A 19 2.84 -35.50 -4.94
C ALA A 19 3.37 -36.72 -4.16
N GLU A 20 4.66 -37.05 -4.25
CA GLU A 20 5.30 -38.10 -3.44
C GLU A 20 5.26 -37.79 -1.93
N LEU A 21 5.13 -36.52 -1.56
CA LEU A 21 4.96 -36.04 -0.19
C LEU A 21 3.49 -35.86 0.22
N GLY A 22 2.54 -36.19 -0.67
CA GLY A 22 1.10 -36.02 -0.44
C GLY A 22 0.60 -34.59 -0.59
N VAL A 23 1.34 -33.73 -1.30
CA VAL A 23 0.96 -32.33 -1.56
C VAL A 23 0.39 -32.19 -2.97
N ASP A 24 -0.84 -31.71 -3.08
CA ASP A 24 -1.47 -31.32 -4.36
C ASP A 24 -1.08 -29.87 -4.70
N VAL A 25 -0.16 -29.72 -5.65
CA VAL A 25 0.34 -28.41 -6.08
C VAL A 25 -0.73 -27.60 -6.78
N ASP A 26 -1.62 -28.21 -7.58
CA ASP A 26 -2.66 -27.47 -8.28
C ASP A 26 -3.68 -26.91 -7.29
N GLN A 27 -4.04 -27.72 -6.28
CA GLN A 27 -4.88 -27.25 -5.18
C GLN A 27 -4.21 -26.11 -4.41
N ALA A 28 -2.91 -26.22 -4.11
CA ALA A 28 -2.17 -25.18 -3.41
C ALA A 28 -2.10 -23.87 -4.22
N MET A 29 -1.86 -23.95 -5.54
CA MET A 29 -1.85 -22.79 -6.42
C MET A 29 -3.23 -22.14 -6.54
N ALA A 30 -4.30 -22.95 -6.62
CA ALA A 30 -5.66 -22.45 -6.62
C ALA A 30 -6.02 -21.75 -5.31
N GLN A 31 -5.57 -22.27 -4.16
CA GLN A 31 -5.75 -21.60 -2.87
C GLN A 31 -4.95 -20.29 -2.79
N LEU A 32 -3.69 -20.31 -3.22
CA LEU A 32 -2.82 -19.13 -3.23
C LEU A 32 -3.43 -17.98 -4.04
N ALA A 33 -4.02 -18.28 -5.19
CA ALA A 33 -4.68 -17.28 -6.05
C ALA A 33 -5.85 -16.55 -5.36
N THR A 34 -6.40 -17.08 -4.26
CA THR A 34 -7.50 -16.47 -3.51
C THR A 34 -7.06 -15.62 -2.33
N VAL A 35 -5.75 -15.54 -2.04
CA VAL A 35 -5.23 -14.84 -0.86
C VAL A 35 -4.82 -13.41 -1.25
N PRO A 36 -5.61 -12.39 -0.88
CA PRO A 36 -5.22 -11.01 -1.16
C PRO A 36 -4.14 -10.54 -0.20
N ILE A 37 -3.13 -9.85 -0.74
CA ILE A 37 -2.12 -9.14 0.04
C ILE A 37 -2.46 -7.65 0.06
N SER A 38 -2.52 -7.07 1.26
CA SER A 38 -2.76 -5.63 1.42
C SER A 38 -1.44 -4.86 1.38
N MET A 39 -1.20 -4.18 0.26
CA MET A 39 0.03 -3.44 0.02
C MET A 39 -0.06 -2.04 0.62
N HIS A 40 0.93 -1.68 1.41
CA HIS A 40 1.08 -0.34 1.97
C HIS A 40 1.35 0.74 0.91
N CYS A 41 0.56 1.83 0.93
CA CYS A 41 0.76 2.95 0.00
C CYS A 41 2.05 3.73 0.25
N TRP A 42 2.47 3.82 1.50
CA TRP A 42 3.52 4.74 1.94
C TRP A 42 4.93 4.38 1.50
N GLN A 43 5.11 3.19 0.93
CA GLN A 43 6.38 2.82 0.33
C GLN A 43 6.68 3.64 -0.93
N GLY A 44 5.66 4.10 -1.67
CA GLY A 44 5.89 4.82 -2.92
C GLY A 44 6.46 6.23 -2.75
N ASP A 45 6.35 6.83 -1.56
CA ASP A 45 6.68 8.23 -1.30
C ASP A 45 7.44 8.46 0.01
N ASP A 46 8.05 7.42 0.57
CA ASP A 46 8.81 7.49 1.83
C ASP A 46 7.98 7.98 3.03
N VAL A 47 6.70 7.60 3.10
CA VAL A 47 5.75 8.04 4.15
C VAL A 47 5.52 9.56 4.16
N GLY A 48 5.62 10.21 3.00
CA GLY A 48 5.39 11.65 2.86
C GLY A 48 3.93 12.05 3.09
N GLY A 49 3.01 11.37 2.39
CA GLY A 49 1.60 11.76 2.32
C GLY A 49 1.36 13.01 1.46
N PHE A 50 0.11 13.44 1.42
CA PHE A 50 -0.40 14.52 0.57
C PHE A 50 -1.16 15.61 1.34
N GLU A 51 -1.00 15.67 2.67
CA GLU A 51 -1.62 16.71 3.52
C GLU A 51 -1.19 18.12 3.10
N THR A 52 0.06 18.28 2.70
CA THR A 52 0.63 19.52 2.19
C THR A 52 1.53 19.26 0.98
N VAL A 53 1.73 20.28 0.15
CA VAL A 53 2.66 20.18 -0.98
C VAL A 53 4.07 19.95 -0.47
N GLY A 54 4.66 18.82 -0.87
CA GLY A 54 6.01 18.44 -0.41
C GLY A 54 6.05 17.96 1.03
N ALA A 55 4.96 17.38 1.55
CA ALA A 55 4.96 16.76 2.87
C ALA A 55 6.05 15.69 2.99
N GLU A 56 6.69 15.65 4.15
CA GLU A 56 7.73 14.67 4.48
C GLU A 56 7.44 14.05 5.84
N LEU A 57 7.91 12.81 6.00
CA LEU A 57 7.86 12.10 7.27
C LEU A 57 8.61 12.89 8.35
N SER A 58 7.91 13.21 9.45
CA SER A 58 8.49 13.92 10.59
C SER A 58 8.05 13.30 11.91
N GLY A 59 8.99 13.07 12.83
CA GLY A 59 8.70 12.51 14.14
C GLY A 59 8.08 11.10 14.09
N GLY A 60 7.33 10.72 15.12
CA GLY A 60 6.67 9.41 15.22
C GLY A 60 7.59 8.21 15.49
N GLY A 61 8.92 8.43 15.58
CA GLY A 61 9.88 7.36 15.86
C GLY A 61 10.16 6.42 14.67
N ILE A 62 9.69 6.80 13.47
CA ILE A 62 9.88 6.04 12.22
C ILE A 62 10.68 6.88 11.23
N GLN A 63 11.39 6.20 10.32
CA GLN A 63 12.25 6.85 9.33
C GLN A 63 12.24 6.02 8.04
N ALA A 64 12.12 6.70 6.89
CA ALA A 64 12.55 6.18 5.60
C ALA A 64 14.01 6.61 5.37
N THR A 65 14.89 5.69 4.99
CA THR A 65 16.33 5.94 4.88
C THR A 65 16.82 5.73 3.46
N GLY A 66 17.74 6.59 3.01
CA GLY A 66 18.29 6.58 1.67
C GLY A 66 17.80 7.78 0.85
N ASN A 67 18.40 7.98 -0.33
CA ASN A 67 18.06 9.07 -1.25
C ASN A 67 17.90 8.53 -2.68
N TYR A 68 17.25 7.38 -2.82
CA TYR A 68 16.98 6.82 -4.14
C TYR A 68 16.00 7.76 -4.87
N PRO A 69 16.29 8.16 -6.13
CA PRO A 69 15.45 9.11 -6.83
C PRO A 69 14.13 8.47 -7.28
N GLY A 70 13.12 9.31 -7.55
CA GLY A 70 11.89 8.86 -8.21
C GLY A 70 10.71 8.54 -7.29
N LYS A 71 10.78 8.85 -5.99
CA LYS A 71 9.62 8.75 -5.11
C LYS A 71 8.43 9.56 -5.65
N ALA A 72 7.22 9.05 -5.48
CA ALA A 72 5.99 9.74 -5.87
C ALA A 72 5.82 11.04 -5.05
N ARG A 73 5.30 12.09 -5.71
CA ARG A 73 5.07 13.41 -5.12
C ARG A 73 3.62 13.86 -5.26
N THR A 74 2.83 13.11 -6.02
CA THR A 74 1.41 13.34 -6.24
C THR A 74 0.65 12.03 -6.13
N ILE A 75 -0.66 12.13 -5.94
CA ILE A 75 -1.57 10.98 -5.95
C ILE A 75 -1.48 10.22 -7.28
N ASP A 76 -1.39 10.93 -8.40
CA ASP A 76 -1.32 10.33 -9.74
C ASP A 76 0.01 9.59 -9.95
N GLU A 77 1.14 10.16 -9.50
CA GLU A 77 2.44 9.49 -9.53
C GLU A 77 2.37 8.20 -8.68
N LEU A 78 1.83 8.27 -7.46
CA LEU A 78 1.73 7.12 -6.57
C LEU A 78 0.84 6.01 -7.13
N ARG A 79 -0.30 6.36 -7.75
CA ARG A 79 -1.19 5.40 -8.42
C ARG A 79 -0.50 4.71 -9.58
N SER A 80 0.23 5.46 -10.41
CA SER A 80 1.02 4.89 -11.51
C SER A 80 2.08 3.92 -10.99
N ASP A 81 2.77 4.24 -9.90
CA ASP A 81 3.77 3.36 -9.30
C ASP A 81 3.15 2.07 -8.75
N ILE A 82 1.95 2.17 -8.16
CA ILE A 82 1.20 1.02 -7.66
C ILE A 82 0.70 0.16 -8.83
N GLU A 83 0.17 0.74 -9.90
CA GLU A 83 -0.25 -0.01 -11.11
C GLU A 83 0.92 -0.77 -11.73
N GLN A 84 2.08 -0.12 -11.86
CA GLN A 84 3.29 -0.77 -12.36
C GLN A 84 3.70 -1.94 -11.45
N SER A 85 3.61 -1.77 -10.13
CA SER A 85 3.89 -2.83 -9.17
C SER A 85 2.91 -4.00 -9.29
N LEU A 86 1.60 -3.72 -9.35
CA LEU A 86 0.53 -4.71 -9.51
C LEU A 86 0.68 -5.50 -10.82
N SER A 87 1.11 -4.87 -11.91
CA SER A 87 1.35 -5.58 -13.18
C SER A 87 2.42 -6.69 -13.10
N MET A 88 3.25 -6.66 -12.05
CA MET A 88 4.33 -7.62 -11.81
C MET A 88 4.02 -8.61 -10.68
N ILE A 89 2.89 -8.45 -9.97
CA ILE A 89 2.52 -9.26 -8.82
C ILE A 89 1.24 -10.05 -9.15
N PRO A 90 1.26 -11.39 -9.07
CA PRO A 90 0.10 -12.21 -9.42
C PRO A 90 -0.97 -12.21 -8.34
N GLY A 91 -2.23 -12.11 -8.75
CA GLY A 91 -3.41 -12.23 -7.91
C GLY A 91 -4.14 -10.91 -7.68
N ASP A 92 -5.29 -10.99 -7.02
CA ASP A 92 -6.11 -9.83 -6.68
C ASP A 92 -5.72 -9.35 -5.27
N HIS A 93 -5.48 -8.05 -5.13
CA HIS A 93 -4.85 -7.49 -3.94
C HIS A 93 -5.62 -6.31 -3.36
N ARG A 94 -5.10 -5.77 -2.26
CA ARG A 94 -5.69 -4.63 -1.57
C ARG A 94 -4.66 -3.51 -1.47
N LEU A 95 -5.15 -2.28 -1.37
CA LEU A 95 -4.34 -1.11 -1.04
C LEU A 95 -4.63 -0.68 0.40
N ASN A 96 -3.58 -0.55 1.19
CA ASN A 96 -3.65 -0.05 2.56
C ASN A 96 -3.26 1.43 2.60
N LEU A 97 -4.23 2.30 2.88
CA LEU A 97 -4.04 3.75 2.92
C LEU A 97 -3.84 4.29 4.33
N HIS A 98 -3.07 5.36 4.43
CA HIS A 98 -3.02 6.22 5.61
C HIS A 98 -3.88 7.47 5.40
N ALA A 99 -4.44 8.03 6.48
CA ALA A 99 -5.25 9.25 6.42
C ALA A 99 -4.50 10.45 5.81
N SER A 100 -3.17 10.48 5.95
CA SER A 100 -2.32 11.50 5.33
C SER A 100 -2.24 11.42 3.80
N TYR A 101 -2.80 10.39 3.16
CA TYR A 101 -2.86 10.24 1.69
C TYR A 101 -4.17 10.74 1.10
N LEU A 102 -4.91 11.58 1.84
CA LEU A 102 -6.14 12.21 1.38
C LEU A 102 -5.94 12.99 0.07
N ASP A 103 -6.98 12.97 -0.76
CA ASP A 103 -7.14 13.86 -1.90
C ASP A 103 -7.93 15.10 -1.46
N ASN A 104 -7.19 16.17 -1.17
CA ASN A 104 -7.77 17.41 -0.67
C ASN A 104 -7.93 18.49 -1.76
N GLY A 105 -7.69 18.14 -3.03
CA GLY A 105 -7.77 19.08 -4.16
C GLY A 105 -6.89 20.33 -3.99
N GLY A 106 -5.81 20.24 -3.19
CA GLY A 106 -4.92 21.35 -2.88
C GLY A 106 -5.43 22.30 -1.78
N THR A 107 -6.56 22.00 -1.14
CA THR A 107 -7.06 22.75 0.02
C THR A 107 -6.67 22.03 1.30
N PHE A 108 -6.09 22.74 2.26
CA PHE A 108 -5.75 22.12 3.55
C PHE A 108 -7.01 21.62 4.28
N VAL A 109 -6.93 20.41 4.83
CA VAL A 109 -7.97 19.76 5.63
C VAL A 109 -7.28 19.19 6.87
N ASP A 110 -7.74 19.59 8.06
CA ASP A 110 -7.18 19.05 9.31
C ASP A 110 -7.62 17.60 9.50
N ARG A 111 -6.82 16.79 10.19
CA ARG A 111 -7.02 15.34 10.33
C ARG A 111 -8.34 14.97 11.00
N ASN A 112 -8.85 15.83 11.88
CA ASN A 112 -10.15 15.63 12.55
C ASN A 112 -11.35 16.05 11.69
N GLU A 113 -11.11 16.66 10.52
CA GLU A 113 -12.14 17.09 9.57
C GLU A 113 -12.18 16.19 8.32
N ILE A 114 -11.26 15.24 8.22
CA ILE A 114 -11.22 14.24 7.15
C ILE A 114 -12.53 13.44 7.11
N ASP A 115 -13.07 13.30 5.92
CA ASP A 115 -14.23 12.49 5.61
C ASP A 115 -14.05 11.67 4.31
N ILE A 116 -15.08 10.93 3.92
CA ILE A 116 -15.06 10.05 2.74
C ILE A 116 -14.81 10.80 1.42
N THR A 117 -15.19 12.08 1.32
CA THR A 117 -15.05 12.85 0.07
C THR A 117 -13.58 13.02 -0.30
N HIS A 118 -12.71 13.12 0.71
CA HIS A 118 -11.26 13.20 0.55
C HIS A 118 -10.60 11.88 0.13
N PHE A 119 -11.35 10.78 0.07
CA PHE A 119 -10.87 9.49 -0.44
C PHE A 119 -11.69 8.99 -1.62
N GLN A 120 -12.63 9.78 -2.12
CA GLN A 120 -13.50 9.36 -3.21
C GLN A 120 -12.72 9.00 -4.46
N SER A 121 -11.69 9.79 -4.81
CA SER A 121 -10.82 9.48 -5.95
C SER A 121 -10.05 8.18 -5.76
N TRP A 122 -9.63 7.84 -4.54
CA TRP A 122 -9.01 6.56 -4.21
C TRP A 122 -9.97 5.40 -4.30
N ILE A 123 -11.21 5.59 -3.83
CA ILE A 123 -12.27 4.58 -3.90
C ILE A 123 -12.60 4.26 -5.36
N ASP A 124 -12.76 5.28 -6.19
CA ASP A 124 -13.08 5.10 -7.61
C ASP A 124 -11.92 4.47 -8.38
N TRP A 125 -10.69 4.89 -8.09
CA TRP A 125 -9.49 4.30 -8.68
C TRP A 125 -9.29 2.83 -8.24
N ALA A 126 -9.50 2.51 -6.96
CA ALA A 126 -9.37 1.14 -6.45
C ALA A 126 -10.41 0.21 -7.09
N LYS A 127 -11.66 0.67 -7.22
CA LYS A 127 -12.71 -0.07 -7.94
C LYS A 127 -12.37 -0.31 -9.41
N ALA A 128 -11.78 0.67 -10.08
CA ALA A 128 -11.38 0.54 -11.49
C ALA A 128 -10.23 -0.47 -11.69
N ASN A 129 -9.47 -0.77 -10.64
CA ASN A 129 -8.34 -1.71 -10.62
C ASN A 129 -8.65 -3.00 -9.86
N ASP A 130 -9.92 -3.29 -9.54
CA ASP A 130 -10.34 -4.47 -8.79
C ASP A 130 -9.64 -4.64 -7.42
N LEU A 131 -9.25 -3.53 -6.79
CA LEU A 131 -8.58 -3.51 -5.49
C LEU A 131 -9.56 -3.34 -4.34
N GLY A 132 -9.36 -4.13 -3.29
CA GLY A 132 -9.94 -3.82 -1.98
C GLY A 132 -9.15 -2.69 -1.29
N MET A 133 -9.78 -2.01 -0.33
CA MET A 133 -9.13 -0.92 0.43
C MET A 133 -9.13 -1.19 1.93
N ASP A 134 -7.96 -0.97 2.54
CA ASP A 134 -7.74 -0.89 3.99
C ASP A 134 -7.36 0.53 4.39
N PHE A 135 -7.50 0.87 5.68
CA PHE A 135 -7.35 2.25 6.13
C PHE A 135 -6.75 2.38 7.53
N ASN A 136 -5.97 3.44 7.74
CA ASN A 136 -5.33 3.77 9.00
C ASN A 136 -5.47 5.27 9.31
N GLY A 137 -5.72 5.60 10.58
CA GLY A 137 -5.47 6.97 11.05
C GLY A 137 -3.98 7.28 11.04
N THR A 138 -3.62 8.55 10.77
CA THR A 138 -2.23 9.02 10.86
C THR A 138 -2.05 9.79 12.17
N PHE A 139 -1.30 9.23 13.12
CA PHE A 139 -1.07 9.79 14.46
C PHE A 139 0.41 10.18 14.70
N PHE A 140 1.11 10.55 13.64
CA PHE A 140 2.51 11.00 13.63
C PHE A 140 2.69 12.13 12.59
N SER A 141 3.88 12.72 12.42
CA SER A 141 4.09 13.82 11.46
C SER A 141 3.11 14.99 11.61
N HIS A 142 2.80 15.38 12.85
CA HIS A 142 1.84 16.45 13.11
C HIS A 142 2.23 17.23 14.36
N ALA A 143 1.92 18.53 14.38
CA ALA A 143 2.24 19.40 15.52
C ALA A 143 1.65 18.87 16.84
N LYS A 144 0.41 18.35 16.81
CA LYS A 144 -0.24 17.72 17.98
C LYS A 144 0.35 16.37 18.40
N ALA A 145 1.30 15.81 17.65
CA ALA A 145 2.02 14.58 18.00
C ALA A 145 3.49 14.84 18.35
N ALA A 146 3.94 16.10 18.35
CA ALA A 146 5.34 16.46 18.56
C ALA A 146 5.85 16.12 19.97
N ASP A 147 4.96 16.12 20.97
CA ASP A 147 5.28 15.77 22.36
C ASP A 147 5.43 14.25 22.58
N GLY A 148 5.26 13.44 21.53
CA GLY A 148 5.42 11.98 21.56
C GLY A 148 4.22 11.21 22.10
N PHE A 149 3.12 11.89 22.43
CA PHE A 149 1.84 11.28 22.82
C PHE A 149 0.72 11.78 21.91
N THR A 150 -0.29 10.93 21.68
CA THR A 150 -1.50 11.26 20.89
C THR A 150 -2.75 10.87 21.67
N LEU A 151 -3.31 9.68 21.44
CA LEU A 151 -4.51 9.21 22.14
C LEU A 151 -4.33 9.09 23.67
N SER A 152 -3.08 9.04 24.14
CA SER A 152 -2.70 9.01 25.55
C SER A 152 -2.18 10.36 26.09
N HIS A 153 -2.34 11.44 25.32
CA HIS A 153 -1.87 12.76 25.72
C HIS A 153 -2.63 13.29 26.94
N ALA A 154 -1.95 14.01 27.84
CA ALA A 154 -2.56 14.52 29.08
C ALA A 154 -3.44 15.76 28.84
N ASP A 155 -3.08 16.58 27.85
CA ASP A 155 -3.93 17.66 27.34
C ASP A 155 -5.13 17.08 26.58
N LYS A 156 -6.34 17.48 26.98
CA LYS A 156 -7.61 17.07 26.37
C LYS A 156 -7.90 17.75 25.02
N GLY A 157 -7.13 18.77 24.64
CA GLY A 157 -7.23 19.44 23.34
C GLY A 157 -6.52 18.73 22.19
N ILE A 158 -5.82 17.62 22.49
CA ILE A 158 -5.11 16.76 21.56
C ILE A 158 -5.92 15.51 21.26
#